data_AF-A0A5B9WTH3-F1
#
_entry.id   AF-A0A5B9WTH3-F1
#
_cell.length_a   1.000
_cell.length_b   1.000
_cell.length_c   1.000
_cell.angle_alpha   90.00
_cell.angle_beta   90.00
_cell.angle_gamma   90.00
#
_symmetry.space_group_name_H-M   'P 1'
#
loop_
_entity.id
_entity.type
_entity.pdbx_description
1 polymer ?
#
loop_
_entity_poly.entity_id
_entity_poly.type
_entity_poly.pdbx_seq_one_letter_code
_entity_poly.pdbx_strand_id
1 'polypeptide(L)'
;MNETEKTVKLRKPDPEEIQYIMVSRLDGHWETIHINGTSTSFPISLIRGLVHRPMPEEASTLFIRRHDNGNPDESWLGKSYGFRWQRNLQNTLTLIFHIKDLQRVSCPSAFKKHDIGCHLNHKHSFANEHLEAIFLKEMAVTNRWPLFEQYCHYLLKLLGIHTIHPVSLKKSKGKADGQFIFQDLFVLYDATLRSNFREYKKTQIASYVTQLKKKRHITIGNKPFVLRDMQKQIWIITRGTESGPITLDASINSGKISVKEVPFTKLVDIYFKRMHEEIMAEDICLLLKNI
;
A
#
# COMPACT_ATOMS: atom_id res chain seq x y z
N MET A 1 -7.84 12.84 59.30
CA MET A 1 -8.04 11.41 58.96
C MET A 1 -7.59 11.28 57.52
N ASN A 2 -6.36 10.80 57.29
CA ASN A 2 -5.76 10.74 55.95
C ASN A 2 -6.24 9.49 55.24
N GLU A 3 -7.10 9.65 54.23
CA GLU A 3 -7.36 8.59 53.27
C GLU A 3 -6.24 8.59 52.22
N THR A 4 -5.31 7.64 52.40
CA THR A 4 -4.30 7.25 51.43
C THR A 4 -4.94 6.86 50.10
N GLU A 5 -4.83 7.74 49.10
CA GLU A 5 -4.94 7.38 47.68
C GLU A 5 -3.90 6.30 47.36
N LYS A 6 -4.33 5.04 47.32
CA LYS A 6 -3.53 3.96 46.72
C LYS A 6 -3.42 4.23 45.23
N THR A 7 -2.31 4.83 44.82
CA THR A 7 -1.96 5.02 43.40
C THR A 7 -1.79 3.63 42.77
N VAL A 8 -2.83 3.14 42.09
CA VAL A 8 -2.73 1.91 41.29
C VAL A 8 -1.72 2.16 40.18
N LYS A 9 -0.53 1.56 40.30
CA LYS A 9 0.50 1.65 39.26
C LYS A 9 0.00 0.93 38.01
N LEU A 10 -0.44 1.71 37.02
CA LEU A 10 -0.82 1.19 35.72
C LEU A 10 0.36 0.49 35.05
N ARG A 11 0.10 -0.62 34.36
CA ARG A 11 1.09 -1.32 33.53
C ARG A 11 1.71 -0.33 32.54
N LYS A 12 3.02 -0.43 32.34
CA LYS A 12 3.74 0.20 31.23
C LYS A 12 3.84 -0.83 30.10
N PRO A 13 3.23 -0.60 28.94
CA PRO A 13 3.36 -1.51 27.81
C PRO A 13 4.76 -1.39 27.22
N ASP A 14 5.29 -2.50 26.72
CA ASP A 14 6.55 -2.48 25.97
C ASP A 14 6.30 -1.80 24.60
N PRO A 15 7.04 -0.75 24.24
CA PRO A 15 6.95 -0.14 22.91
C PRO A 15 7.13 -1.11 21.74
N GLU A 16 7.83 -2.24 21.91
CA GLU A 16 8.00 -3.25 20.84
C GLU A 16 6.70 -4.00 20.54
N GLU A 17 5.83 -4.18 21.54
CA GLU A 17 4.54 -4.89 21.42
C GLU A 17 3.47 -4.06 20.68
N ILE A 18 3.71 -2.76 20.47
CA ILE A 18 2.72 -1.82 19.92
C ILE A 18 2.97 -1.65 18.42
N GLN A 19 2.02 -2.04 17.58
CA GLN A 19 2.11 -1.86 16.13
C GLN A 19 1.55 -0.51 15.70
N TYR A 20 0.42 -0.10 16.29
CA TYR A 20 -0.22 1.18 15.98
C TYR A 20 -0.39 2.08 17.19
N ILE A 21 -0.32 3.38 16.97
CA ILE A 21 -0.68 4.41 17.94
C ILE A 21 -1.86 5.19 17.37
N MET A 22 -3.00 5.16 18.05
CA MET A 22 -4.22 5.82 17.63
C MET A 22 -4.60 6.90 18.63
N VAL A 23 -4.64 8.15 18.18
CA VAL A 23 -4.80 9.33 19.03
C VAL A 23 -6.09 10.05 18.66
N SER A 24 -6.95 10.27 19.66
CA SER A 24 -8.21 11.00 19.53
C SER A 24 -8.35 12.07 20.62
N ARG A 25 -9.20 13.07 20.35
CA ARG A 25 -9.66 14.08 21.34
C ARG A 25 -11.07 13.81 21.86
N LEU A 26 -11.75 12.80 21.33
CA LEU A 26 -13.14 12.53 21.69
C LEU A 26 -13.21 11.89 23.08
N ASP A 27 -13.93 12.53 24.00
CA ASP A 27 -14.12 12.04 25.37
C ASP A 27 -14.94 10.75 25.40
N GLY A 28 -14.47 9.79 26.22
CA GLY A 28 -15.05 8.46 26.36
C GLY A 28 -15.07 7.62 25.08
N HIS A 29 -14.40 8.07 24.01
CA HIS A 29 -14.50 7.45 22.68
C HIS A 29 -14.03 6.01 22.69
N TRP A 30 -12.85 5.76 23.23
CA TRP A 30 -12.23 4.44 23.18
C TRP A 30 -13.01 3.42 24.04
N GLU A 31 -13.46 3.82 25.22
CA GLU A 31 -14.25 2.97 26.11
C GLU A 31 -15.65 2.71 25.57
N THR A 32 -16.32 3.74 25.03
CA THR A 32 -17.67 3.60 24.49
C THR A 32 -17.70 2.68 23.26
N ILE A 33 -16.73 2.83 22.36
CA ILE A 33 -16.62 1.99 21.15
C ILE A 33 -16.34 0.54 21.51
N HIS A 34 -15.48 0.31 22.50
CA HIS A 34 -15.17 -1.02 22.99
C HIS A 34 -16.40 -1.76 23.49
N ILE A 35 -17.19 -1.09 24.33
CA ILE A 35 -18.34 -1.68 25.01
C ILE A 35 -19.48 -1.95 24.02
N ASN A 36 -19.70 -1.02 23.09
CA ASN A 36 -20.82 -1.10 22.15
C ASN A 36 -20.53 -1.96 20.91
N GLY A 37 -19.28 -2.41 20.73
CA GLY A 37 -18.83 -3.16 19.55
C GLY A 37 -18.93 -2.38 18.23
N THR A 38 -19.09 -1.06 18.31
CA THR A 38 -19.24 -0.20 17.13
C THR A 38 -17.90 -0.05 16.41
N SER A 39 -17.93 0.20 15.11
CA SER A 39 -16.71 0.54 14.37
C SER A 39 -16.37 2.01 14.58
N THR A 40 -15.08 2.34 14.58
CA THR A 40 -14.60 3.73 14.54
C THR A 40 -13.81 3.97 13.26
N SER A 41 -13.44 5.23 13.01
CA SER A 41 -12.73 5.58 11.79
C SER A 41 -11.82 6.80 11.89
N PHE A 42 -10.78 6.81 11.04
CA PHE A 42 -9.96 7.99 10.78
C PHE A 42 -10.04 8.37 9.29
N PRO A 43 -10.23 9.65 8.94
CA PRO A 43 -10.05 10.12 7.57
C PRO A 43 -8.59 9.94 7.14
N ILE A 44 -8.37 9.73 5.84
CA ILE A 44 -7.03 9.54 5.26
C ILE A 44 -6.05 10.69 5.59
N SER A 45 -6.56 11.90 5.79
CA SER A 45 -5.78 13.07 6.22
C SER A 45 -5.15 12.92 7.62
N LEU A 46 -5.66 12.01 8.45
CA LEU A 46 -5.17 11.69 9.79
C LEU A 46 -4.41 10.37 9.84
N ILE A 47 -4.15 9.74 8.69
CA ILE A 47 -3.37 8.50 8.60
C ILE A 47 -1.89 8.83 8.38
N ARG A 48 -1.01 8.19 9.17
CA ARG A 48 0.44 8.42 9.22
C ARG A 48 1.18 7.07 9.14
N GLY A 49 1.91 6.85 8.06
CA GLY A 49 2.68 5.62 7.81
C GLY A 49 1.89 4.35 7.45
N LEU A 50 0.55 4.39 7.29
CA LEU A 50 -0.28 3.18 7.09
C LEU A 50 -0.75 2.92 5.65
N VAL A 51 -0.50 3.82 4.71
CA VAL A 51 -1.17 3.79 3.40
C VAL A 51 -0.67 2.65 2.50
N HIS A 52 0.36 1.92 2.93
CA HIS A 52 1.16 1.06 2.07
C HIS A 52 1.25 -0.40 2.51
N ARG A 53 0.71 -0.76 3.66
CA ARG A 53 0.71 -2.17 4.09
C ARG A 53 -0.68 -2.78 3.91
N PRO A 54 -0.75 -4.07 3.53
CA PRO A 54 -1.93 -4.86 3.84
C PRO A 54 -2.22 -4.67 5.32
N MET A 55 -3.41 -4.17 5.62
CA MET A 55 -3.80 -4.02 7.02
C MET A 55 -3.81 -5.44 7.62
N PRO A 56 -3.15 -5.65 8.77
CA PRO A 56 -3.19 -6.95 9.39
C PRO A 56 -4.64 -7.26 9.79
N GLU A 57 -4.99 -8.54 9.86
CA GLU A 57 -6.33 -8.94 10.35
C GLU A 57 -6.60 -8.34 11.73
N GLU A 58 -5.54 -8.28 12.55
CA GLU A 58 -5.53 -7.76 13.90
C GLU A 58 -4.18 -7.12 14.21
N ALA A 59 -4.18 -6.03 14.97
CA ALA A 59 -2.98 -5.35 15.41
C ALA A 59 -3.05 -4.90 16.86
N SER A 60 -1.93 -5.05 17.56
CA SER A 60 -1.72 -4.50 18.89
C SER A 60 -1.60 -2.97 18.80
N THR A 61 -2.47 -2.27 19.52
CA THR A 61 -2.66 -0.83 19.34
C THR A 61 -2.71 -0.12 20.68
N LEU A 62 -1.93 0.96 20.77
CA LEU A 62 -2.00 1.92 21.85
C LEU A 62 -3.01 3.02 21.48
N PHE A 63 -4.10 3.07 22.21
CA PHE A 63 -5.12 4.11 22.09
C PHE A 63 -4.81 5.22 23.08
N ILE A 64 -4.78 6.46 22.61
CA ILE A 64 -4.45 7.64 23.42
C ILE A 64 -5.60 8.64 23.29
N ARG A 65 -6.10 9.12 24.43
CA ARG A 65 -6.95 10.31 24.50
C ARG A 65 -6.10 11.51 24.85
N ARG A 66 -6.29 12.62 24.14
CA ARG A 66 -5.64 13.90 24.43
C ARG A 66 -6.65 14.92 24.92
N HIS A 67 -6.24 15.69 25.91
CA HIS A 67 -6.89 16.94 26.26
C HIS A 67 -6.73 17.99 25.16
N ASP A 68 -7.59 19.02 25.20
CA ASP A 68 -7.50 20.18 24.32
C ASP A 68 -6.18 20.95 24.44
N ASN A 69 -5.52 20.88 25.60
CA ASN A 69 -4.19 21.47 25.83
C ASN A 69 -3.04 20.68 25.19
N GLY A 70 -3.32 19.56 24.50
CA GLY A 70 -2.30 18.76 23.84
C GLY A 70 -1.47 17.89 24.78
N ASN A 71 -1.91 17.62 26.02
CA ASN A 71 -1.32 16.58 26.86
C ASN A 71 -2.12 15.26 26.73
N PRO A 72 -1.45 14.10 26.75
CA PRO A 72 -2.15 12.81 26.83
C PRO A 72 -2.85 12.73 28.19
N ASP A 73 -4.16 12.53 28.15
CA ASP A 73 -5.02 12.40 29.33
C ASP A 73 -4.99 10.94 29.81
N GLU A 74 -5.39 10.03 28.91
CA GLU A 74 -5.54 8.62 29.20
C GLU A 74 -5.04 7.76 28.05
N SER A 75 -4.64 6.53 28.37
CA SER A 75 -4.20 5.57 27.37
C SER A 75 -4.63 4.15 27.70
N TRP A 76 -4.85 3.38 26.65
CA TRP A 76 -5.25 1.99 26.71
C TRP A 76 -4.45 1.17 25.72
N LEU A 77 -4.08 -0.03 26.12
CA LEU A 77 -3.55 -1.05 25.22
C LEU A 77 -4.70 -1.98 24.86
N GLY A 78 -4.85 -2.28 23.58
CA GLY A 78 -5.83 -3.25 23.11
C GLY A 78 -5.51 -3.69 21.69
N LYS A 79 -6.53 -4.18 20.99
CA LYS A 79 -6.38 -4.65 19.62
C LYS A 79 -7.33 -3.95 18.68
N SER A 80 -6.83 -3.56 17.52
CA SER A 80 -7.63 -3.06 16.39
C SER A 80 -7.70 -4.12 15.29
N TYR A 81 -8.88 -4.32 14.71
CA TYR A 81 -9.10 -5.36 13.71
C TYR A 81 -10.19 -4.97 12.70
N GLY A 82 -10.36 -5.79 11.66
CA GLY A 82 -11.42 -5.61 10.65
C GLY A 82 -11.26 -4.32 9.84
N PHE A 83 -10.00 -3.95 9.56
CA PHE A 83 -9.65 -2.73 8.85
C PHE A 83 -10.19 -2.74 7.42
N ARG A 84 -10.87 -1.65 7.05
CA ARG A 84 -11.36 -1.46 5.68
C ARG A 84 -11.36 0.00 5.31
N TRP A 85 -11.09 0.27 4.04
CA TRP A 85 -11.22 1.61 3.48
C TRP A 85 -12.64 1.81 2.94
N GLN A 86 -13.29 2.89 3.38
CA GLN A 86 -14.62 3.25 2.90
C GLN A 86 -14.65 4.75 2.61
N ARG A 87 -15.54 5.20 1.72
CA ARG A 87 -15.81 6.63 1.53
C ARG A 87 -16.99 7.02 2.43
N ASN A 88 -16.83 8.10 3.21
CA ASN A 88 -17.91 8.66 4.00
C ASN A 88 -18.89 9.46 3.13
N LEU A 89 -19.96 10.00 3.73
CA LEU A 89 -20.99 10.80 3.04
C LEU A 89 -20.41 12.03 2.33
N GLN A 90 -19.31 12.57 2.84
CA GLN A 90 -18.57 13.70 2.26
C GLN A 90 -17.53 13.25 1.21
N ASN A 91 -17.61 12.01 0.73
CA ASN A 91 -16.69 11.44 -0.25
C ASN A 91 -15.20 11.44 0.18
N THR A 92 -14.93 11.51 1.48
CA THR A 92 -13.59 11.41 2.06
C THR A 92 -13.28 9.95 2.35
N LEU A 93 -12.10 9.47 1.95
CA LEU A 93 -11.68 8.11 2.29
C LEU A 93 -11.38 8.04 3.79
N THR A 94 -11.97 7.06 4.46
CA THR A 94 -11.79 6.79 5.88
C THR A 94 -11.35 5.34 6.07
N LEU A 95 -10.39 5.14 6.98
CA LEU A 95 -10.04 3.83 7.50
C LEU A 95 -11.01 3.50 8.63
N ILE A 96 -11.82 2.45 8.44
CA ILE A 96 -12.75 1.93 9.44
C ILE A 96 -12.14 0.70 10.09
N PHE A 97 -12.29 0.58 11.40
CA PHE A 97 -11.81 -0.57 12.18
C PHE A 97 -12.63 -0.75 13.46
N HIS A 98 -12.44 -1.90 14.12
CA HIS A 98 -13.05 -2.27 15.39
C HIS A 98 -12.00 -2.38 16.49
N ILE A 99 -12.42 -2.34 17.76
CA ILE A 99 -11.52 -2.38 18.92
C ILE A 99 -11.97 -3.47 19.90
N LYS A 100 -11.02 -4.24 20.43
CA LYS A 100 -11.25 -5.22 21.50
C LYS A 100 -10.10 -5.26 22.50
N ASP A 101 -10.32 -5.98 23.60
CA ASP A 101 -9.32 -6.27 24.64
C ASP A 101 -8.66 -5.02 25.25
N LEU A 102 -9.45 -3.96 25.48
CA LEU A 102 -8.94 -2.68 25.99
C LEU A 102 -8.60 -2.76 27.48
N GLN A 103 -7.34 -2.49 27.80
CA GLN A 103 -6.83 -2.39 29.16
C GLN A 103 -6.20 -1.00 29.38
N ARG A 104 -6.58 -0.32 30.46
CA ARG A 104 -5.98 0.96 30.82
C ARG A 104 -4.50 0.78 31.17
N VAL A 105 -3.65 1.61 30.57
CA VAL A 105 -2.19 1.57 30.76
C VAL A 105 -1.63 2.97 30.94
N SER A 106 -0.40 3.06 31.41
CA SER A 106 0.32 4.35 31.40
C SER A 106 0.91 4.62 30.02
N CYS A 107 0.75 5.86 29.52
CA CYS A 107 1.24 6.24 28.19
C CYS A 107 2.77 6.27 28.17
N PRO A 108 3.43 5.42 27.35
CA PRO A 108 4.88 5.43 27.22
C PRO A 108 5.38 6.80 26.76
N SER A 109 6.48 7.28 27.35
CA SER A 109 7.06 8.59 27.03
C SER A 109 7.35 8.79 25.54
N ALA A 110 7.75 7.72 24.85
CA ALA A 110 7.99 7.71 23.41
C ALA A 110 6.76 8.11 22.57
N PHE A 111 5.54 7.86 23.06
CA PHE A 111 4.31 8.11 22.30
C PHE A 111 3.57 9.38 22.68
N LYS A 112 3.97 10.06 23.76
CA LYS A 112 3.33 11.28 24.28
C LYS A 112 3.31 12.47 23.31
N LYS A 113 4.12 12.44 22.24
CA LYS A 113 4.22 13.52 21.25
C LYS A 113 3.38 13.30 19.99
N HIS A 114 2.71 12.15 19.83
CA HIS A 114 1.94 11.88 18.60
C HIS A 114 0.72 12.79 18.51
N ASP A 115 0.50 13.42 17.36
CA ASP A 115 -0.69 14.22 17.10
C ASP A 115 -1.93 13.35 16.87
N ILE A 116 -3.10 13.97 16.72
CA ILE A 116 -4.35 13.26 16.40
C ILE A 116 -4.15 12.44 15.12
N GLY A 117 -4.54 11.17 15.17
CA GLY A 117 -4.53 10.31 13.99
C GLY A 117 -4.16 8.87 14.27
N CYS A 118 -3.94 8.13 13.19
CA CYS A 118 -3.57 6.72 13.20
C CYS A 118 -2.14 6.59 12.69
N HIS A 119 -1.22 6.22 13.58
CA HIS A 119 0.21 6.21 13.35
C HIS A 119 0.74 4.78 13.38
N LEU A 120 1.57 4.43 12.40
CA LEU A 120 2.42 3.25 12.49
C LEU A 120 3.53 3.51 13.51
N ASN A 121 3.73 2.60 14.46
CA ASN A 121 4.87 2.71 15.36
C ASN A 121 6.17 2.70 14.54
N HIS A 122 7.03 3.70 14.72
CA HIS A 122 8.30 3.85 14.00
C HIS A 122 9.20 2.61 14.10
N LYS A 123 9.12 1.85 15.21
CA LYS A 123 9.84 0.57 15.36
C LYS A 123 9.31 -0.53 14.43
N HIS A 124 8.04 -0.43 14.06
CA HIS A 124 7.39 -1.24 13.02
C HIS A 124 7.37 -0.53 11.66
N SER A 125 7.87 0.71 11.57
CA SER A 125 7.91 1.52 10.37
C SER A 125 9.18 1.26 9.59
N PHE A 126 9.00 0.80 8.36
CA PHE A 126 10.02 0.87 7.31
C PHE A 126 9.80 2.11 6.44
N ALA A 127 9.21 3.19 6.98
CA ALA A 127 8.84 4.37 6.20
C ALA A 127 9.27 5.65 6.92
N ASN A 128 10.21 6.37 6.32
CA ASN A 128 10.45 7.77 6.63
C ASN A 128 9.35 8.58 5.92
N GLU A 129 8.43 9.20 6.66
CA GLU A 129 7.25 9.87 6.09
C GLU A 129 7.61 10.96 5.07
N HIS A 130 8.80 11.56 5.20
CA HIS A 130 9.33 12.54 4.24
C HIS A 130 9.68 11.95 2.87
N LEU A 131 9.85 10.63 2.78
CA LEU A 131 10.14 9.91 1.54
C LEU A 131 8.87 9.35 0.89
N GLU A 132 7.69 9.56 1.47
CA GLU A 132 6.43 9.13 0.88
C GLU A 132 5.98 10.11 -0.22
N ALA A 133 5.91 9.62 -1.47
CA ALA A 133 5.38 10.43 -2.55
C ALA A 133 3.86 10.64 -2.38
N ILE A 134 3.41 11.90 -2.34
CA ILE A 134 2.02 12.30 -2.06
C ILE A 134 1.00 11.55 -2.92
N PHE A 135 1.34 11.30 -4.20
CA PHE A 135 0.44 10.63 -5.14
C PHE A 135 0.11 9.18 -4.76
N LEU A 136 0.92 8.51 -3.93
CA LEU A 136 0.66 7.12 -3.52
C LEU A 136 -0.64 7.02 -2.71
N LYS A 137 -0.95 8.03 -1.90
CA LYS A 137 -2.24 8.12 -1.17
C LYS A 137 -3.41 8.26 -2.13
N GLU A 138 -3.19 9.01 -3.21
CA GLU A 138 -4.21 9.23 -4.23
C GLU A 138 -4.44 8.00 -5.12
N MET A 139 -3.42 7.17 -5.37
CA MET A 139 -3.56 5.92 -6.14
C MET A 139 -4.60 4.98 -5.55
N ALA A 140 -4.64 4.86 -4.22
CA ALA A 140 -5.58 4.01 -3.51
C ALA A 140 -7.05 4.43 -3.74
N VAL A 141 -7.29 5.71 -4.06
CA VAL A 141 -8.63 6.30 -4.03
C VAL A 141 -9.12 6.84 -5.37
N THR A 142 -8.22 7.15 -6.30
CA THR A 142 -8.56 7.86 -7.53
C THR A 142 -9.42 7.02 -8.47
N ASN A 143 -10.65 7.45 -8.73
CA ASN A 143 -11.51 6.80 -9.73
C ASN A 143 -11.27 7.34 -11.15
N ARG A 144 -10.29 8.25 -11.31
CA ARG A 144 -9.90 8.82 -12.60
C ARG A 144 -8.88 7.90 -13.25
N TRP A 145 -9.31 7.10 -14.22
CA TRP A 145 -8.46 6.15 -14.91
C TRP A 145 -7.14 6.76 -15.46
N PRO A 146 -7.14 7.93 -16.14
CA PRO A 146 -5.90 8.54 -16.62
C PRO A 146 -4.92 8.93 -15.51
N LEU A 147 -5.45 9.29 -14.34
CA LEU A 147 -4.63 9.67 -13.19
C LEU A 147 -3.98 8.44 -12.55
N PHE A 148 -4.72 7.33 -12.48
CA PHE A 148 -4.18 6.05 -11.99
C PHE A 148 -3.05 5.55 -12.89
N GLU A 149 -3.22 5.59 -14.22
CA GLU A 149 -2.14 5.25 -15.18
C GLU A 149 -0.90 6.11 -14.98
N GLN A 150 -1.09 7.43 -14.85
CA GLN A 150 -0.02 8.38 -14.62
C GLN A 150 0.72 8.10 -13.31
N TYR A 151 0.01 7.76 -12.25
CA TYR A 151 0.62 7.39 -10.98
C TYR A 151 1.34 6.04 -11.02
N CYS A 152 0.84 5.06 -11.77
CA CYS A 152 1.58 3.83 -12.03
C CYS A 152 2.90 4.14 -12.76
N HIS A 153 2.89 5.04 -13.74
CA HIS A 153 4.09 5.48 -14.42
C HIS A 153 5.09 6.15 -13.45
N TYR A 154 4.63 7.04 -12.57
CA TYR A 154 5.49 7.67 -11.56
C TYR A 154 6.07 6.67 -10.58
N LEU A 155 5.27 5.71 -10.11
CA LEU A 155 5.74 4.66 -9.21
C LEU A 155 6.84 3.81 -9.87
N LEU A 156 6.67 3.41 -11.13
CA LEU A 156 7.71 2.68 -11.87
C LEU A 156 9.00 3.52 -12.01
N LYS A 157 8.91 4.84 -12.22
CA LYS A 157 10.08 5.73 -12.23
C LYS A 157 10.79 5.76 -10.87
N LEU A 158 10.04 5.79 -9.77
CA LEU A 158 10.58 5.79 -8.41
C LEU A 158 11.30 4.47 -8.08
N LEU A 159 10.95 3.36 -8.73
CA LEU A 159 11.68 2.09 -8.62
C LEU A 159 13.05 2.09 -9.32
N GLY A 160 13.42 3.18 -9.99
CA GLY A 160 14.66 3.28 -10.79
C GLY A 160 14.47 2.84 -12.24
N ILE A 161 13.23 2.60 -12.68
CA ILE A 161 12.92 2.22 -14.06
C ILE A 161 12.78 3.51 -14.88
N HIS A 162 13.91 4.07 -15.31
CA HIS A 162 13.90 5.39 -15.96
C HIS A 162 13.52 5.33 -17.44
N THR A 163 13.72 4.21 -18.13
CA THR A 163 13.38 4.02 -19.55
C THR A 163 12.02 3.34 -19.71
N ILE A 164 10.96 4.07 -19.38
CA ILE A 164 9.57 3.66 -19.60
C ILE A 164 9.06 4.39 -20.83
N HIS A 165 8.56 3.63 -21.80
CA HIS A 165 8.08 4.17 -23.06
C HIS A 165 6.61 3.84 -23.26
N PRO A 166 5.76 4.84 -23.59
CA PRO A 166 4.41 4.55 -24.02
C PRO A 166 4.47 3.73 -25.30
N VAL A 167 3.62 2.72 -25.42
CA VAL A 167 3.59 1.85 -26.61
C VAL A 167 3.07 2.62 -27.85
N SER A 168 2.42 3.77 -27.67
CA SER A 168 1.99 4.66 -28.75
C SER A 168 1.68 6.07 -28.25
N LEU A 169 2.14 7.11 -28.96
CA LEU A 169 1.75 8.52 -28.74
C LEU A 169 0.33 8.84 -29.23
N LYS A 170 -0.25 8.01 -30.11
CA LYS A 170 -1.64 8.13 -30.56
C LYS A 170 -2.52 7.12 -29.83
N LYS A 171 -3.51 7.61 -29.06
CA LYS A 171 -4.53 6.80 -28.36
C LYS A 171 -5.32 5.97 -29.38
N SER A 172 -5.03 4.68 -29.47
CA SER A 172 -5.85 3.71 -30.21
C SER A 172 -6.28 2.62 -29.24
N LYS A 173 -7.58 2.29 -29.19
CA LYS A 173 -8.15 1.24 -28.33
C LYS A 173 -7.32 -0.06 -28.44
N GLY A 174 -7.00 -0.67 -27.30
CA GLY A 174 -6.36 -2.00 -27.22
C GLY A 174 -4.81 -2.00 -27.13
N LYS A 175 -4.16 -0.84 -26.96
CA LYS A 175 -2.71 -0.77 -26.70
C LYS A 175 -2.41 -0.77 -25.21
N ALA A 176 -1.23 -1.26 -24.84
CA ALA A 176 -0.72 -1.20 -23.47
C ALA A 176 -0.27 0.24 -23.14
N ASP A 177 -0.29 0.57 -21.86
CA ASP A 177 -0.01 1.94 -21.39
C ASP A 177 1.49 2.23 -21.46
N GLY A 178 2.32 1.21 -21.24
CA GLY A 178 3.75 1.34 -21.41
C GLY A 178 4.51 0.03 -21.48
N GLN A 179 5.80 0.15 -21.78
CA GLN A 179 6.76 -0.94 -21.76
C GLN A 179 8.10 -0.46 -21.23
N PHE A 180 8.86 -1.36 -20.63
CA PHE A 180 10.21 -1.07 -20.17
C PHE A 180 11.10 -2.32 -20.22
N ILE A 181 12.41 -2.08 -20.19
CA ILE A 181 13.42 -3.08 -19.89
C ILE A 181 14.11 -2.66 -18.60
N PHE A 182 14.31 -3.61 -17.71
CA PHE A 182 15.10 -3.44 -16.51
C PHE A 182 15.99 -4.68 -16.37
N GLN A 183 17.31 -4.51 -16.52
CA GLN A 183 18.24 -5.63 -16.64
C GLN A 183 17.80 -6.61 -17.76
N ASP A 184 17.63 -7.89 -17.46
CA ASP A 184 17.18 -8.95 -18.36
C ASP A 184 15.65 -9.17 -18.34
N LEU A 185 14.90 -8.31 -17.65
CA LEU A 185 13.45 -8.33 -17.58
C LEU A 185 12.85 -7.33 -18.57
N PHE A 186 12.02 -7.83 -19.49
CA PHE A 186 11.15 -7.03 -20.33
C PHE A 186 9.72 -7.07 -19.80
N VAL A 187 9.10 -5.90 -19.62
CA VAL A 187 7.71 -5.78 -19.16
C VAL A 187 6.89 -4.95 -20.14
N LEU A 188 5.72 -5.47 -20.50
CA LEU A 188 4.62 -4.73 -21.07
C LEU A 188 3.55 -4.54 -19.99
N TYR A 189 3.18 -3.30 -19.65
CA TYR A 189 2.21 -3.06 -18.58
C TYR A 189 0.99 -2.28 -19.04
N ASP A 190 -0.12 -2.54 -18.37
CA ASP A 190 -1.40 -1.84 -18.53
C ASP A 190 -2.05 -1.71 -17.16
N ALA A 191 -2.54 -0.52 -16.81
CA ALA A 191 -3.11 -0.18 -15.52
C ALA A 191 -4.64 -0.11 -15.58
N THR A 192 -5.30 -0.67 -14.57
CA THR A 192 -6.76 -0.71 -14.54
C THR A 192 -7.33 -0.51 -13.14
N LEU A 193 -8.43 0.23 -13.10
CA LEU A 193 -9.25 0.41 -11.91
C LEU A 193 -10.39 -0.62 -11.80
N ARG A 194 -10.55 -1.50 -12.79
CA ARG A 194 -11.63 -2.49 -12.82
C ARG A 194 -11.26 -3.73 -12.00
N SER A 195 -12.11 -4.12 -11.06
CA SER A 195 -11.94 -5.35 -10.28
C SER A 195 -12.14 -6.61 -11.14
N ASN A 196 -13.10 -6.60 -12.06
CA ASN A 196 -13.38 -7.70 -12.99
C ASN A 196 -12.57 -7.60 -14.30
N PHE A 197 -11.35 -7.04 -14.26
CA PHE A 197 -10.57 -6.78 -15.46
C PHE A 197 -10.24 -8.05 -16.27
N ARG A 198 -10.20 -9.23 -15.63
CA ARG A 198 -9.83 -10.49 -16.28
C ARG A 198 -10.73 -10.83 -17.46
N GLU A 199 -12.04 -10.70 -17.26
CA GLU A 199 -13.02 -10.95 -18.32
C GLU A 199 -12.93 -9.89 -19.41
N TYR A 200 -12.88 -8.62 -18.99
CA TYR A 200 -12.91 -7.49 -19.92
C TYR A 200 -11.64 -7.35 -20.77
N LYS A 201 -10.47 -7.71 -20.20
CA LYS A 201 -9.16 -7.59 -20.86
C LYS A 201 -8.65 -8.90 -21.46
N LYS A 202 -9.40 -10.02 -21.38
CA LYS A 202 -8.96 -11.33 -21.90
C LYS A 202 -8.42 -11.26 -23.32
N THR A 203 -9.17 -10.64 -24.23
CA THR A 203 -8.76 -10.47 -25.64
C THR A 203 -7.53 -9.57 -25.79
N GLN A 204 -7.45 -8.52 -24.97
CA GLN A 204 -6.32 -7.59 -24.97
C GLN A 204 -5.03 -8.28 -24.50
N ILE A 205 -5.11 -9.05 -23.42
CA ILE A 205 -4.01 -9.86 -22.87
C ILE A 205 -3.54 -10.90 -23.90
N ALA A 206 -4.46 -11.63 -24.54
CA ALA A 206 -4.12 -12.60 -25.58
C ALA A 206 -3.40 -11.94 -26.78
N SER A 207 -3.81 -10.72 -27.14
CA SER A 207 -3.11 -9.91 -28.15
C SER A 207 -1.68 -9.57 -27.72
N TYR A 208 -1.47 -9.16 -26.47
CA TYR A 208 -0.13 -8.89 -25.95
C TYR A 208 0.78 -10.12 -26.00
N VAL A 209 0.27 -11.27 -25.56
CA VAL A 209 1.03 -12.54 -25.62
C VAL A 209 1.43 -12.86 -27.06
N THR A 210 0.49 -12.74 -28.00
CA THR A 210 0.75 -12.99 -29.42
C THR A 210 1.80 -12.04 -29.99
N GLN A 211 1.77 -10.75 -29.61
CA GLN A 211 2.75 -9.76 -30.02
C GLN A 211 4.14 -10.10 -29.49
N LEU A 212 4.26 -10.49 -28.22
CA LEU A 212 5.54 -10.84 -27.60
C LEU A 212 6.12 -12.17 -28.10
N LYS A 213 5.27 -13.12 -28.53
CA LYS A 213 5.71 -14.35 -29.21
C LYS A 213 6.35 -14.07 -30.57
N LYS A 214 5.77 -13.14 -31.34
CA LYS A 214 6.22 -12.82 -32.71
C LYS A 214 7.43 -11.90 -32.74
N LYS A 215 7.56 -10.98 -31.77
CA LYS A 215 8.64 -9.98 -31.76
C LYS A 215 9.96 -10.58 -31.27
N ARG A 216 10.97 -10.56 -32.14
CA ARG A 216 12.37 -10.89 -31.79
C ARG A 216 13.17 -9.66 -31.33
N HIS A 217 12.79 -8.49 -31.84
CA HIS A 217 13.41 -7.22 -31.51
C HIS A 217 12.33 -6.21 -31.13
N ILE A 218 12.69 -5.29 -30.24
CA ILE A 218 11.89 -4.10 -29.95
C ILE A 218 12.78 -2.88 -29.92
N THR A 219 12.19 -1.72 -30.22
CA THR A 219 12.84 -0.44 -30.02
C THR A 219 12.17 0.24 -28.84
N ILE A 220 12.99 0.62 -27.86
CA ILE A 220 12.57 1.39 -26.69
C ILE A 220 13.25 2.75 -26.79
N GLY A 221 12.47 3.79 -27.07
CA GLY A 221 12.99 5.09 -27.50
C GLY A 221 13.71 4.96 -28.85
N ASN A 222 15.02 5.25 -28.87
CA ASN A 222 15.87 5.10 -30.04
C ASN A 222 16.81 3.88 -29.97
N LYS A 223 16.67 3.03 -28.95
CA LYS A 223 17.57 1.89 -28.72
C LYS A 223 16.89 0.57 -29.10
N PRO A 224 17.48 -0.23 -30.01
CA PRO A 224 17.00 -1.57 -30.31
C PRO A 224 17.45 -2.56 -29.24
N PHE A 225 16.59 -3.52 -28.92
CA PHE A 225 16.85 -4.60 -27.95
C PHE A 225 16.45 -5.95 -28.55
N VAL A 226 17.22 -6.98 -28.22
CA VAL A 226 16.93 -8.37 -28.60
C VAL A 226 16.11 -9.01 -27.49
N LEU A 227 14.87 -9.37 -27.80
CA LEU A 227 13.94 -9.94 -26.81
C LEU A 227 14.17 -11.43 -26.54
N ARG A 228 14.97 -12.13 -27.35
CA ARG A 228 15.13 -13.60 -27.27
C ARG A 228 15.66 -14.08 -25.91
N ASP A 229 16.56 -13.29 -25.33
CA ASP A 229 17.34 -13.66 -24.14
C ASP A 229 16.78 -13.04 -22.86
N MET A 230 15.69 -12.28 -22.96
CA MET A 230 15.02 -11.63 -21.83
C MET A 230 13.87 -12.48 -21.30
N GLN A 231 13.67 -12.41 -19.99
CA GLN A 231 12.43 -12.84 -19.35
C GLN A 231 11.33 -11.84 -19.72
N LYS A 232 10.19 -12.32 -20.21
CA LYS A 232 9.10 -11.46 -20.68
C LYS A 232 7.94 -11.53 -19.72
N GLN A 233 7.45 -10.37 -19.30
CA GLN A 233 6.26 -10.30 -18.46
C GLN A 233 5.23 -9.33 -19.03
N ILE A 234 3.96 -9.67 -18.82
CA ILE A 234 2.84 -8.77 -19.05
C ILE A 234 2.24 -8.47 -17.69
N TRP A 235 2.22 -7.20 -17.30
CA TRP A 235 1.69 -6.76 -16.02
C TRP A 235 0.37 -6.05 -16.20
N ILE A 236 -0.67 -6.52 -15.51
CA ILE A 236 -1.89 -5.76 -15.32
C ILE A 236 -1.83 -5.15 -13.94
N ILE A 237 -1.55 -3.84 -13.87
CA ILE A 237 -1.40 -3.12 -12.61
C ILE A 237 -2.79 -2.75 -12.08
N THR A 238 -3.13 -3.21 -10.88
CA THR A 238 -4.45 -3.04 -10.28
C THR A 238 -4.34 -2.40 -8.89
N ARG A 239 -5.48 -2.11 -8.26
CA ARG A 239 -5.53 -1.81 -6.82
C ARG A 239 -5.29 -3.03 -5.92
N GLY A 240 -5.19 -4.21 -6.52
CA GLY A 240 -5.17 -5.49 -5.82
C GLY A 240 -6.57 -6.00 -5.52
N THR A 241 -6.62 -7.32 -5.29
CA THR A 241 -7.70 -8.01 -4.60
C THR A 241 -7.15 -8.50 -3.26
N GLU A 242 -8.03 -8.92 -2.33
CA GLU A 242 -7.60 -9.48 -1.03
C GLU A 242 -6.66 -10.70 -1.20
N SER A 243 -6.65 -11.33 -2.38
CA SER A 243 -5.92 -12.56 -2.68
C SER A 243 -4.49 -12.37 -3.21
N GLY A 244 -3.95 -11.14 -3.24
CA GLY A 244 -2.56 -10.88 -3.66
C GLY A 244 -2.30 -10.93 -5.18
N PRO A 245 -1.03 -10.88 -5.63
CA PRO A 245 -0.68 -10.98 -7.04
C PRO A 245 -1.02 -12.39 -7.56
N ILE A 246 -1.72 -12.44 -8.68
CA ILE A 246 -2.16 -13.71 -9.27
C ILE A 246 -1.51 -13.85 -10.63
N THR A 247 -0.78 -14.95 -10.82
CA THR A 247 -0.39 -15.38 -12.16
C THR A 247 -1.66 -15.71 -12.92
N LEU A 248 -1.91 -14.99 -14.02
CA LEU A 248 -3.08 -15.20 -14.85
C LEU A 248 -2.87 -16.49 -15.66
N ASP A 249 -3.91 -17.34 -15.65
CA ASP A 249 -4.12 -18.59 -16.41
C ASP A 249 -2.89 -19.25 -17.06
N ALA A 250 -2.56 -20.47 -16.63
CA ALA A 250 -1.49 -21.29 -17.19
C ALA A 250 -1.59 -21.51 -18.72
N SER A 251 -2.79 -21.45 -19.30
CA SER A 251 -3.02 -21.57 -20.76
C SER A 251 -2.60 -20.33 -21.55
N ILE A 252 -2.55 -19.16 -20.91
CA ILE A 252 -2.08 -17.90 -21.49
C ILE A 252 -0.54 -17.82 -21.41
N ASN A 253 0.04 -18.50 -20.41
CA ASN A 253 1.48 -18.65 -20.29
C ASN A 253 2.02 -19.59 -21.37
N SER A 254 3.13 -19.20 -21.98
CA SER A 254 3.79 -20.04 -22.98
C SER A 254 5.29 -19.92 -22.79
N GLY A 255 5.91 -20.92 -22.15
CA GLY A 255 7.34 -20.94 -21.88
C GLY A 255 7.83 -19.63 -21.22
N LYS A 256 8.58 -18.80 -21.96
CA LYS A 256 9.29 -17.59 -21.48
C LYS A 256 8.44 -16.33 -21.21
N ILE A 257 7.11 -16.38 -21.34
CA ILE A 257 6.23 -15.20 -21.12
C ILE A 257 5.28 -15.49 -19.95
N SER A 258 5.33 -14.67 -18.90
CA SER A 258 4.39 -14.73 -17.77
C SER A 258 3.42 -13.56 -17.78
N VAL A 259 2.13 -13.82 -17.57
CA VAL A 259 1.11 -12.79 -17.40
C VAL A 259 0.72 -12.68 -15.93
N LYS A 260 0.77 -11.48 -15.37
CA LYS A 260 0.60 -11.23 -13.94
C LYS A 260 -0.39 -10.12 -13.67
N GLU A 261 -1.23 -10.32 -12.65
CA GLU A 261 -1.87 -9.23 -11.92
C GLU A 261 -0.88 -8.67 -10.90
N VAL A 262 -0.63 -7.36 -10.94
CA VAL A 262 0.30 -6.69 -10.04
C VAL A 262 -0.46 -5.60 -9.25
N PRO A 263 -0.81 -5.85 -7.98
CA PRO A 263 -1.32 -4.79 -7.12
C PRO A 263 -0.29 -3.66 -7.01
N PHE A 264 -0.70 -2.39 -7.17
CA PHE A 264 0.26 -1.27 -7.07
C PHE A 264 0.95 -1.24 -5.70
N THR A 265 0.29 -1.75 -4.66
CA THR A 265 0.85 -1.88 -3.31
C THR A 265 2.13 -2.73 -3.29
N LYS A 266 2.25 -3.76 -4.14
CA LYS A 266 3.49 -4.55 -4.26
C LYS A 266 4.66 -3.75 -4.85
N LEU A 267 4.36 -2.86 -5.80
CA LEU A 267 5.36 -1.95 -6.33
C LEU A 267 5.75 -0.90 -5.28
N VAL A 268 4.80 -0.46 -4.47
CA VAL A 268 5.06 0.43 -3.33
C VAL A 268 5.96 -0.24 -2.29
N ASP A 269 5.75 -1.53 -1.98
CA ASP A 269 6.62 -2.28 -1.06
C ASP A 269 8.08 -2.24 -1.53
N ILE A 270 8.34 -2.47 -2.83
CA ILE A 270 9.68 -2.42 -3.41
C ILE A 270 10.26 -1.00 -3.35
N TYR A 271 9.44 0.02 -3.62
CA TYR A 271 9.85 1.42 -3.51
C TYR A 271 10.36 1.73 -2.09
N PHE A 272 9.58 1.41 -1.06
CA PHE A 272 10.00 1.64 0.32
C PHE A 272 11.22 0.82 0.70
N LYS A 273 11.30 -0.44 0.27
CA LYS A 273 12.48 -1.27 0.51
C LYS A 273 13.75 -0.57 -0.01
N ARG A 274 13.71 -0.04 -1.24
CA ARG A 274 14.81 0.72 -1.85
C ARG A 274 15.14 2.03 -1.12
N MET A 275 14.16 2.67 -0.50
CA MET A 275 14.39 3.92 0.25
C MET A 275 15.08 3.68 1.60
N HIS A 276 15.00 2.46 2.14
CA HIS A 276 15.48 2.11 3.48
C HIS A 276 16.73 1.21 3.47
N GLU A 277 16.93 0.46 2.41
CA GLU A 277 18.04 -0.45 2.23
C GLU A 277 18.86 -0.04 0.99
N GLU A 278 20.17 -0.23 1.04
CA GLU A 278 21.00 -0.18 -0.15
C GLU A 278 20.76 -1.47 -0.96
N ILE A 279 19.84 -1.39 -1.93
CA ILE A 279 19.47 -2.53 -2.78
C ILE A 279 20.05 -2.33 -4.17
N MET A 280 20.81 -3.32 -4.63
CA MET A 280 21.40 -3.33 -5.96
C MET A 280 20.34 -3.54 -7.04
N ALA A 281 20.64 -3.14 -8.28
CA ALA A 281 19.69 -3.24 -9.39
C ALA A 281 19.31 -4.69 -9.70
N GLU A 282 20.22 -5.64 -9.46
CA GLU A 282 20.03 -7.07 -9.63
C GLU A 282 18.97 -7.61 -8.67
N ASP A 283 19.03 -7.22 -7.40
CA ASP A 283 18.07 -7.62 -6.37
C ASP A 283 16.69 -7.03 -6.64
N ILE A 284 16.63 -5.76 -7.07
CA ILE A 284 15.37 -5.14 -7.52
C ILE A 284 14.81 -5.89 -8.71
N CYS A 285 15.64 -6.25 -9.69
CA CYS A 285 15.18 -7.04 -10.84
C CYS A 285 14.60 -8.39 -10.39
N LEU A 286 15.23 -9.04 -9.41
CA LEU A 286 14.74 -10.30 -8.86
C LEU A 286 13.39 -10.14 -8.13
N LEU A 287 13.21 -9.05 -7.37
CA LEU A 287 11.92 -8.70 -6.75
C LEU A 287 10.84 -8.44 -7.81
N LEU A 288 11.15 -7.66 -8.84
CA LEU A 288 10.22 -7.36 -9.94
C LEU A 288 9.87 -8.63 -10.73
N LYS A 289 10.83 -9.53 -10.96
CA LYS A 289 10.59 -10.81 -11.63
C LYS A 289 9.61 -11.69 -10.87
N ASN A 290 9.63 -11.64 -9.54
CA ASN A 290 8.83 -12.48 -8.64
C ASN A 290 7.60 -11.78 -8.06
N ILE A 291 7.29 -10.57 -8.53
CA ILE A 291 6.12 -9.81 -8.10
C ILE A 291 4.80 -10.52 -8.40
#